data_AF-C1LRG8-F1
#
_entry.id   AF-C1LRG8-F1
#
_cell.length_a   1.000
_cell.length_b   1.000
_cell.length_c   1.000
_cell.angle_alpha   90.00
_cell.angle_beta   90.00
_cell.angle_gamma   90.00
#
_symmetry.space_group_name_H-M   'P 1'
#
loop_
_entity.id
_entity.type
_entity.pdbx_description
1 polymer ?
#
loop_
_entity_poly.entity_id
_entity_poly.type
_entity_poly.pdbx_seq_one_letter_code
_entity_poly.pdbx_strand_id
1 'polypeptide(L)'
;MAYVLCCLTTISMYFIILFVDIPIASWDYTSYDVSEKYHFSKQQQEKIEFSYHYNKSIMIRDIGFVINIHGHILKSAHISQHGVVYMANEFKTGSSMRSFGIVGAISRKGDFATATKNDTFYIRWYDLKICKFDPEILVNLQMRFYKNGIVQIELIHVYGRPTNCNLTMEILDGICQMNRDRSVTMKEKKVLKLSNYPSSRIFLGNRFEFTPRLNLSWVW
;
A
#
# COMPACT_ATOMS: atom_id res chain seq x y z
N MET A 1 52.68 -28.39 23.25
CA MET A 1 52.28 -27.64 22.04
C MET A 1 50.85 -27.95 21.55
N ALA A 2 50.04 -28.76 22.24
CA ALA A 2 48.66 -29.08 21.81
C ALA A 2 47.60 -28.03 22.23
N TYR A 3 47.82 -27.31 23.34
CA TYR A 3 46.85 -26.32 23.86
C TYR A 3 46.72 -25.06 22.99
N VAL A 4 47.80 -24.65 22.32
CA VAL A 4 47.82 -23.44 21.47
C VAL A 4 46.97 -23.64 20.21
N LEU A 5 46.99 -24.84 19.64
CA LEU A 5 46.19 -25.18 18.45
C LEU A 5 44.67 -25.17 18.75
N CYS A 6 44.27 -25.61 19.95
CA CYS A 6 42.86 -25.71 20.34
C CYS A 6 42.24 -24.32 20.61
N CYS A 7 43.02 -23.38 21.16
CA CYS A 7 42.61 -21.99 21.32
C CYS A 7 42.50 -21.26 19.98
N LEU A 8 43.40 -21.56 19.03
CA LEU A 8 43.34 -20.98 17.67
C LEU A 8 42.11 -21.44 16.89
N THR A 9 41.71 -22.71 17.00
CA THR A 9 40.51 -23.21 16.29
C THR A 9 39.21 -22.67 16.87
N THR A 10 39.11 -22.51 18.19
CA THR A 10 37.94 -21.91 18.84
C THR A 10 37.82 -20.41 18.56
N ILE A 11 38.94 -19.66 18.56
CA ILE A 11 38.94 -18.25 18.17
C ILE A 11 38.58 -18.10 16.69
N SER A 12 39.10 -18.95 15.79
CA SER A 12 38.74 -18.93 14.37
C SER A 12 37.26 -19.19 14.14
N MET A 13 36.65 -20.11 14.90
CA MET A 13 35.23 -20.42 14.78
C MET A 13 34.35 -19.28 15.31
N TYR A 14 34.75 -18.62 16.40
CA TYR A 14 34.07 -17.41 16.89
C TYR A 14 34.23 -16.22 15.95
N PHE A 15 35.39 -16.04 15.32
CA PHE A 15 35.58 -15.02 14.27
C PHE A 15 34.71 -15.32 13.04
N ILE A 16 34.53 -16.59 12.65
CA ILE A 16 33.58 -16.94 11.59
C ILE A 16 32.15 -16.65 12.04
N ILE A 17 31.74 -16.88 13.29
CA ILE A 17 30.36 -16.57 13.73
C ILE A 17 30.12 -15.06 13.92
N LEU A 18 31.16 -14.28 14.28
CA LEU A 18 31.09 -12.83 14.49
C LEU A 18 31.35 -12.00 13.23
N PHE A 19 32.07 -12.53 12.23
CA PHE A 19 32.40 -11.85 10.96
C PHE A 19 31.81 -12.52 9.72
N VAL A 20 31.33 -13.76 9.82
CA VAL A 20 30.16 -14.19 9.06
C VAL A 20 28.96 -13.74 9.88
N ASP A 21 28.85 -12.42 10.03
CA ASP A 21 27.65 -11.76 9.55
C ASP A 21 27.35 -12.45 8.23
N ILE A 22 26.47 -13.45 8.28
CA ILE A 22 25.70 -13.81 7.11
C ILE A 22 25.28 -12.42 6.65
N PRO A 23 25.67 -11.96 5.44
CA PRO A 23 24.82 -10.98 4.84
C PRO A 23 23.52 -11.78 4.76
N ILE A 24 22.64 -11.64 5.77
CA ILE A 24 21.23 -11.50 5.52
C ILE A 24 21.32 -10.37 4.55
N ALA A 25 21.43 -10.75 3.27
CA ALA A 25 21.63 -9.84 2.20
C ALA A 25 20.52 -8.86 2.51
N SER A 26 20.92 -7.64 2.85
CA SER A 26 20.02 -6.52 2.88
C SER A 26 19.55 -6.48 1.44
N TRP A 27 18.58 -7.34 1.11
CA TRP A 27 17.89 -7.33 -0.14
C TRP A 27 17.32 -5.94 -0.12
N ASP A 28 17.90 -5.05 -0.91
CA ASP A 28 17.39 -3.72 -1.15
C ASP A 28 15.88 -3.87 -1.36
N TYR A 29 15.14 -3.54 -0.31
CA TYR A 29 13.84 -4.17 -0.08
C TYR A 29 12.84 -3.53 -1.05
N THR A 30 12.61 -4.22 -2.18
CA THR A 30 11.36 -4.25 -2.95
C THR A 30 10.52 -2.96 -2.87
N SER A 31 11.03 -1.92 -3.53
CA SER A 31 10.45 -0.57 -3.51
C SER A 31 9.41 -0.35 -4.61
N TYR A 32 8.66 0.74 -4.50
CA TYR A 32 7.77 1.24 -5.53
C TYR A 32 8.37 2.48 -6.21
N ASP A 33 8.43 2.45 -7.54
CA ASP A 33 8.61 3.66 -8.33
C ASP A 33 7.30 4.44 -8.37
N VAL A 34 7.45 5.76 -8.36
CA VAL A 34 6.32 6.67 -8.37
C VAL A 34 6.42 7.54 -9.59
N SER A 35 5.35 7.56 -10.38
CA SER A 35 5.20 8.50 -11.47
C SER A 35 3.91 9.30 -11.29
N GLU A 36 3.99 10.58 -11.63
CA GLU A 36 2.84 11.46 -11.71
C GLU A 36 2.41 11.52 -13.18
N LYS A 37 1.12 11.30 -13.43
CA LYS A 37 0.53 11.43 -14.75
C LYS A 37 -0.63 12.41 -14.67
N TYR A 38 -0.65 13.33 -15.63
CA TYR A 38 -1.78 14.22 -15.83
C TYR A 38 -2.38 13.93 -17.19
N HIS A 39 -3.62 13.43 -17.20
CA HIS A 39 -4.36 13.24 -18.44
C HIS A 39 -5.74 13.87 -18.33
N PHE A 40 -5.94 14.95 -19.08
CA PHE A 40 -7.26 15.34 -19.54
C PHE A 40 -7.67 14.37 -20.66
N SER A 41 -8.24 13.23 -20.29
CA SER A 41 -8.99 12.44 -21.27
C SER A 41 -10.39 12.23 -20.74
N LYS A 42 -11.39 12.66 -21.51
CA LYS A 42 -12.73 12.08 -21.49
C LYS A 42 -12.59 10.61 -21.92
N GLN A 43 -12.10 9.76 -21.02
CA GLN A 43 -12.26 8.33 -21.23
C GLN A 43 -13.77 8.09 -21.15
N GLN A 44 -14.34 7.56 -22.23
CA GLN A 44 -15.61 6.86 -22.17
C GLN A 44 -15.46 5.85 -21.03
N GLN A 45 -16.01 6.22 -19.87
CA GLN A 45 -16.02 5.34 -18.73
C GLN A 45 -16.95 4.22 -19.15
N GLU A 46 -16.38 3.10 -19.57
CA GLU A 46 -17.13 1.86 -19.61
C GLU A 46 -17.90 1.77 -18.29
N LYS A 47 -19.20 1.47 -18.36
CA LYS A 47 -20.04 1.41 -17.17
C LYS A 47 -19.48 0.34 -16.24
N ILE A 48 -18.82 0.76 -15.16
CA ILE A 48 -18.38 -0.10 -14.06
C ILE A 48 -19.49 -0.05 -13.02
N GLU A 49 -20.03 -1.22 -12.67
CA GLU A 49 -21.01 -1.34 -11.61
C GLU A 49 -20.31 -1.38 -10.26
N PHE A 50 -20.60 -0.39 -9.42
CA PHE A 50 -19.98 -0.25 -8.10
C PHE A 50 -20.92 -0.76 -7.02
N SER A 51 -20.39 -1.59 -6.11
CA SER A 51 -21.04 -1.93 -4.85
C SER A 51 -20.77 -0.84 -3.83
N TYR A 52 -21.82 -0.23 -3.28
CA TYR A 52 -21.71 0.86 -2.31
C TYR A 52 -21.69 0.35 -0.87
N HIS A 53 -20.85 0.97 -0.05
CA HIS A 53 -20.63 0.64 1.35
C HIS A 53 -20.71 1.91 2.19
N TYR A 54 -21.40 1.81 3.33
CA TYR A 54 -21.74 2.95 4.16
C TYR A 54 -21.24 2.73 5.59
N ASN A 55 -20.45 3.67 6.09
CA ASN A 55 -20.04 3.83 7.48
C ASN A 55 -19.48 2.56 8.19
N LYS A 56 -18.78 1.70 7.44
CA LYS A 56 -18.10 0.52 8.01
C LYS A 56 -16.94 0.08 7.12
N SER A 57 -15.92 -0.54 7.70
CA SER A 57 -14.94 -1.28 6.91
C SER A 57 -15.58 -2.55 6.34
N ILE A 58 -15.03 -3.02 5.23
CA ILE A 58 -15.44 -4.31 4.64
C ILE A 58 -14.24 -5.22 4.44
N MET A 59 -14.50 -6.51 4.46
CA MET A 59 -13.54 -7.54 4.08
C MET A 59 -14.05 -8.27 2.84
N ILE A 60 -13.27 -8.21 1.77
CA ILE A 60 -13.45 -8.94 0.53
C ILE A 60 -12.48 -10.13 0.57
N ARG A 61 -13.01 -11.35 0.61
CA ARG A 61 -12.20 -12.57 0.72
C ARG A 61 -11.52 -12.96 -0.58
N ASP A 62 -12.12 -12.58 -1.70
CA ASP A 62 -11.61 -12.80 -3.04
C ASP A 62 -11.96 -11.58 -3.91
N ILE A 63 -10.94 -10.88 -4.38
CA ILE A 63 -11.10 -9.72 -5.27
C ILE A 63 -11.36 -10.14 -6.73
N GLY A 64 -11.31 -11.43 -7.05
CA GLY A 64 -11.56 -12.02 -8.37
C GLY A 64 -10.30 -12.34 -9.18
N PHE A 65 -9.12 -11.98 -8.68
CA PHE A 65 -7.83 -12.27 -9.31
C PHE A 65 -6.71 -12.25 -8.26
N VAL A 66 -5.53 -12.74 -8.65
CA VAL A 66 -4.34 -12.79 -7.79
C VAL A 66 -3.32 -11.77 -8.27
N ILE A 67 -2.85 -10.94 -7.34
CA ILE A 67 -1.73 -10.03 -7.54
C ILE A 67 -0.50 -10.66 -6.89
N ASN A 68 0.54 -10.90 -7.70
CA ASN A 68 1.82 -11.41 -7.23
C ASN A 68 2.87 -10.29 -7.29
N ILE A 69 3.33 -9.82 -6.14
CA ILE A 69 4.32 -8.75 -6.05
C ILE A 69 5.33 -9.10 -4.97
N HIS A 70 6.62 -9.06 -5.29
CA HIS A 70 7.69 -9.18 -4.30
C HIS A 70 7.61 -10.46 -3.44
N GLY A 71 7.14 -11.57 -4.01
CA GLY A 71 6.92 -12.83 -3.29
C GLY A 71 5.65 -12.87 -2.44
N HIS A 72 4.86 -11.79 -2.40
CA HIS A 72 3.56 -11.74 -1.75
C HIS A 72 2.44 -12.07 -2.73
N ILE A 73 1.47 -12.85 -2.25
CA ILE A 73 0.23 -13.17 -2.93
C ILE A 73 -0.87 -12.32 -2.30
N LEU A 74 -1.52 -11.46 -3.08
CA LEU A 74 -2.62 -10.62 -2.63
C LEU A 74 -3.89 -11.01 -3.41
N LYS A 75 -4.87 -11.60 -2.72
CA LYS A 75 -6.17 -12.01 -3.30
C LYS A 75 -7.38 -11.52 -2.49
N SER A 76 -7.15 -11.05 -1.27
CA SER A 76 -8.18 -10.55 -0.37
C SER A 76 -7.88 -9.10 0.02
N ALA A 77 -8.91 -8.33 0.36
CA ALA A 77 -8.79 -6.94 0.76
C ALA A 77 -9.64 -6.62 1.99
N HIS A 78 -9.10 -5.88 2.95
CA HIS A 78 -9.84 -5.23 4.03
C HIS A 78 -9.75 -3.72 3.84
N ILE A 79 -10.89 -3.08 3.63
CA ILE A 79 -10.97 -1.69 3.17
C ILE A 79 -11.60 -0.86 4.27
N SER A 80 -10.86 0.14 4.73
CA SER A 80 -11.34 1.14 5.68
C SER A 80 -12.09 2.24 4.95
N GLN A 81 -13.13 2.80 5.58
CA GLN A 81 -13.77 4.01 5.08
C GLN A 81 -12.83 5.23 5.06
N HIS A 82 -11.68 5.17 5.74
CA HIS A 82 -10.73 6.27 5.89
C HIS A 82 -9.53 6.21 4.90
N GLY A 83 -9.72 5.64 3.70
CA GLY A 83 -8.68 5.69 2.66
C GLY A 83 -7.50 4.74 2.88
N VAL A 84 -7.71 3.64 3.61
CA VAL A 84 -6.70 2.60 3.84
C VAL A 84 -7.20 1.25 3.35
N VAL A 85 -6.35 0.53 2.64
CA VAL A 85 -6.61 -0.81 2.13
C VAL A 85 -5.50 -1.74 2.62
N TYR A 86 -5.90 -2.79 3.32
CA TYR A 86 -5.04 -3.93 3.59
C TYR A 86 -5.31 -5.00 2.54
N MET A 87 -4.27 -5.59 1.98
CA MET A 87 -4.37 -6.72 1.09
C MET A 87 -3.51 -7.86 1.60
N ALA A 88 -4.00 -9.09 1.44
CA ALA A 88 -3.30 -10.29 1.86
C ALA A 88 -3.73 -11.48 1.00
N ASN A 89 -3.02 -12.60 1.11
CA ASN A 89 -3.55 -13.88 0.62
C ASN A 89 -4.82 -14.22 1.41
N GLU A 90 -4.71 -14.20 2.74
CA GLU A 90 -5.83 -14.40 3.64
C GLU A 90 -5.63 -13.59 4.92
N PHE A 91 -6.74 -13.16 5.55
CA PHE A 91 -6.70 -12.48 6.83
C PHE A 91 -6.74 -13.49 7.97
N LYS A 92 -5.55 -13.94 8.39
CA LYS A 92 -5.34 -14.71 9.62
C LYS A 92 -4.21 -14.07 10.43
N THR A 93 -4.21 -14.29 11.74
CA THR A 93 -3.10 -13.83 12.58
C THR A 93 -1.80 -14.49 12.13
N GLY A 94 -0.75 -13.70 11.91
CA GLY A 94 0.54 -14.17 11.41
C GLY A 94 0.69 -14.12 9.88
N SER A 95 -0.39 -13.91 9.12
CA SER A 95 -0.31 -13.80 7.66
C SER A 95 0.37 -12.50 7.24
N SER A 96 1.22 -12.56 6.20
CA SER A 96 1.77 -11.36 5.58
C SER A 96 0.67 -10.53 4.92
N MET A 97 0.74 -9.21 5.09
CA MET A 97 -0.18 -8.25 4.50
C MET A 97 0.56 -7.01 4.00
N ARG A 98 0.00 -6.38 2.97
CA ARG A 98 0.45 -5.09 2.45
C ARG A 98 -0.64 -4.04 2.64
N SER A 99 -0.27 -2.86 3.09
CA SER A 99 -1.16 -1.71 3.28
C SER A 99 -0.91 -0.68 2.20
N PHE A 100 -1.98 -0.07 1.70
CA PHE A 100 -1.98 1.09 0.82
C PHE A 100 -2.87 2.14 1.47
N GLY A 101 -2.28 3.26 1.89
CA GLY A 101 -2.96 4.24 2.73
C GLY A 101 -2.77 5.67 2.26
N ILE A 102 -3.79 6.49 2.47
CA ILE A 102 -3.69 7.95 2.47
C ILE A 102 -3.54 8.39 3.92
N VAL A 103 -2.35 8.89 4.27
CA VAL A 103 -2.00 9.19 5.66
C VAL A 103 -2.86 10.33 6.20
N GLY A 104 -3.53 10.09 7.32
CA GLY A 104 -4.37 11.10 7.99
C GLY A 104 -5.70 11.37 7.30
N ALA A 105 -6.08 10.59 6.28
CA ALA A 105 -7.39 10.72 5.65
C ALA A 105 -8.53 10.35 6.61
N ILE A 106 -9.60 11.13 6.59
CA ILE A 106 -10.81 10.87 7.38
C ILE A 106 -12.01 11.05 6.47
N SER A 107 -12.83 10.02 6.27
CA SER A 107 -14.11 10.20 5.57
C SER A 107 -15.11 10.97 6.42
N ARG A 108 -15.76 11.95 5.80
CA ARG A 108 -16.84 12.73 6.43
C ARG A 108 -18.10 11.91 6.68
N LYS A 109 -18.45 11.00 5.76
CA LYS A 109 -19.68 10.17 5.81
C LYS A 109 -19.41 8.68 6.03
N GLY A 110 -18.18 8.25 5.76
CA GLY A 110 -17.81 6.84 5.77
C GLY A 110 -18.18 6.10 4.48
N ASP A 111 -18.48 6.81 3.40
CA ASP A 111 -18.98 6.23 2.15
C ASP A 111 -17.83 5.88 1.21
N PHE A 112 -17.89 4.67 0.67
CA PHE A 112 -17.01 4.25 -0.41
C PHE A 112 -17.70 3.19 -1.27
N ALA A 113 -17.12 2.91 -2.43
CA ALA A 113 -17.65 1.90 -3.34
C ALA A 113 -16.52 1.07 -3.93
N THR A 114 -16.83 -0.20 -4.24
CA THR A 114 -15.86 -1.16 -4.79
C THR A 114 -16.38 -1.80 -6.06
N ALA A 115 -15.48 -2.16 -6.97
CA ALA A 115 -15.80 -2.96 -8.14
C ALA A 115 -14.60 -3.78 -8.58
N THR A 116 -14.84 -4.90 -9.27
CA THR A 116 -13.79 -5.63 -10.00
C THR A 116 -14.19 -5.70 -11.46
N LYS A 117 -13.27 -5.36 -12.36
CA LYS A 117 -13.46 -5.50 -13.81
C LYS A 117 -12.12 -5.67 -14.50
N ASN A 118 -12.02 -6.57 -15.49
CA ASN A 118 -10.84 -6.77 -16.32
C ASN A 118 -9.54 -6.87 -15.50
N ASP A 119 -9.51 -7.76 -14.51
CA ASP A 119 -8.35 -7.96 -13.62
C ASP A 119 -7.85 -6.67 -12.93
N THR A 120 -8.77 -5.73 -12.71
CA THR A 120 -8.56 -4.48 -11.99
C THR A 120 -9.56 -4.38 -10.85
N PHE A 121 -9.04 -4.12 -9.65
CA PHE A 121 -9.85 -3.89 -8.46
C PHE A 121 -9.93 -2.38 -8.17
N TYR A 122 -11.15 -1.85 -8.12
CA TYR A 122 -11.45 -0.44 -7.98
C TYR A 122 -12.00 -0.15 -6.60
N ILE A 123 -11.52 0.93 -5.98
CA ILE A 123 -12.11 1.50 -4.78
C ILE A 123 -12.29 3.00 -4.99
N ARG A 124 -13.49 3.51 -4.70
CA ARG A 124 -13.81 4.93 -4.71
C ARG A 124 -14.19 5.36 -3.31
N TRP A 125 -13.46 6.31 -2.72
CA TRP A 125 -13.90 6.99 -1.51
C TRP A 125 -14.51 8.34 -1.86
N TYR A 126 -15.51 8.71 -1.08
CA TYR A 126 -16.21 9.98 -1.21
C TYR A 126 -15.95 10.86 0.01
N ASP A 127 -15.85 12.16 -0.23
CA ASP A 127 -15.75 13.20 0.80
C ASP A 127 -14.64 12.90 1.84
N LEU A 128 -13.45 12.48 1.38
CA LEU A 128 -12.28 12.29 2.25
C LEU A 128 -11.66 13.64 2.60
N LYS A 129 -11.56 13.93 3.90
CA LYS A 129 -10.71 14.99 4.40
C LYS A 129 -9.26 14.50 4.41
N ILE A 130 -8.40 15.14 3.64
CA ILE A 130 -6.96 14.82 3.56
C ILE A 130 -6.08 15.89 4.22
N CYS A 131 -6.64 17.06 4.50
CA CYS A 131 -5.93 18.19 5.10
C CYS A 131 -6.39 18.37 6.55
N LYS A 132 -5.54 18.06 7.54
CA LYS A 132 -5.91 18.11 8.97
C LYS A 132 -6.45 19.48 9.40
N PHE A 133 -5.77 20.54 8.96
CA PHE A 133 -6.02 21.93 9.36
C PHE A 133 -7.06 22.67 8.50
N ASP A 134 -7.53 22.05 7.42
CA ASP A 134 -8.57 22.62 6.56
C ASP A 134 -9.70 21.59 6.38
N PRO A 135 -10.73 21.61 7.25
CA PRO A 135 -11.84 20.65 7.21
C PRO A 135 -12.75 20.80 6.00
N GLU A 136 -12.65 21.89 5.24
CA GLU A 136 -13.51 22.15 4.09
C GLU A 136 -12.97 21.51 2.80
N ILE A 137 -11.67 21.19 2.77
CA ILE A 137 -11.05 20.50 1.64
C ILE A 137 -11.36 19.01 1.69
N LEU A 138 -12.25 18.60 0.80
CA LEU A 138 -12.67 17.22 0.62
C LEU A 138 -12.20 16.72 -0.75
N VAL A 139 -11.83 15.46 -0.83
CA VAL A 139 -11.50 14.81 -2.10
C VAL A 139 -12.31 13.55 -2.29
N ASN A 140 -12.75 13.36 -3.53
CA ASN A 140 -13.17 12.05 -4.00
C ASN A 140 -11.96 11.41 -4.68
N LEU A 141 -11.65 10.18 -4.30
CA LEU A 141 -10.45 9.49 -4.77
C LEU A 141 -10.82 8.11 -5.29
N GLN A 142 -10.22 7.75 -6.43
CA GLN A 142 -10.32 6.41 -6.98
C GLN A 142 -8.94 5.74 -6.93
N MET A 143 -8.86 4.62 -6.21
CA MET A 143 -7.71 3.72 -6.22
C MET A 143 -8.00 2.53 -7.12
N ARG A 144 -7.00 2.13 -7.90
CA ARG A 144 -7.06 0.98 -8.81
C ARG A 144 -5.86 0.08 -8.53
N PHE A 145 -6.13 -1.19 -8.30
CA PHE A 145 -5.13 -2.24 -8.22
C PHE A 145 -5.18 -3.07 -9.49
N TYR A 146 -4.08 -3.13 -10.20
CA TYR A 146 -3.94 -3.97 -11.39
C TYR A 146 -3.32 -5.31 -11.01
N LYS A 147 -3.63 -6.37 -11.78
CA LYS A 147 -3.05 -7.72 -11.60
C LYS A 147 -1.53 -7.76 -11.56
N ASN A 148 -0.86 -6.90 -12.31
CA ASN A 148 0.60 -6.78 -12.31
C ASN A 148 1.16 -6.03 -11.09
N GLY A 149 0.29 -5.61 -10.17
CA GLY A 149 0.66 -4.97 -8.92
C GLY A 149 0.85 -3.46 -8.97
N ILE A 150 0.64 -2.85 -10.13
CA ILE A 150 0.56 -1.40 -10.24
C ILE A 150 -0.62 -0.91 -9.40
N VAL A 151 -0.40 0.16 -8.64
CA VAL A 151 -1.45 0.87 -7.91
C VAL A 151 -1.57 2.27 -8.48
N GLN A 152 -2.75 2.64 -8.94
CA GLN A 152 -3.03 4.01 -9.38
C GLN A 152 -4.02 4.67 -8.45
N ILE A 153 -3.75 5.92 -8.12
CA ILE A 153 -4.60 6.78 -7.31
C ILE A 153 -4.94 8.01 -8.13
N GLU A 154 -6.22 8.29 -8.30
CA GLU A 154 -6.72 9.43 -9.08
C GLU A 154 -7.64 10.29 -8.23
N LEU A 155 -7.40 11.61 -8.25
CA LEU A 155 -8.27 12.60 -7.64
C LEU A 155 -9.45 12.88 -8.59
N ILE A 156 -10.55 12.16 -8.42
CA ILE A 156 -11.73 12.28 -9.29
C ILE A 156 -12.57 13.52 -8.98
N HIS A 157 -12.42 14.11 -7.79
CA HIS A 157 -12.95 15.43 -7.45
C HIS A 157 -12.16 16.05 -6.30
N VAL A 158 -12.05 17.38 -6.30
CA VAL A 158 -11.44 18.15 -5.21
C VAL A 158 -12.38 19.33 -4.91
N TYR A 159 -12.94 19.34 -3.70
CA TYR A 159 -13.79 20.41 -3.21
C TYR A 159 -12.92 21.47 -2.52
N GLY A 160 -13.04 22.72 -2.95
CA GLY A 160 -12.22 23.83 -2.47
C GLY A 160 -10.82 23.85 -3.09
N ARG A 161 -9.97 24.78 -2.60
CA ARG A 161 -8.60 24.95 -3.08
C ARG A 161 -7.63 24.69 -1.92
N PRO A 162 -6.89 23.57 -1.92
CA PRO A 162 -5.96 23.28 -0.84
C PRO A 162 -4.85 24.34 -0.81
N THR A 163 -4.72 25.05 0.31
CA THR A 163 -3.61 25.95 0.59
C THR A 163 -2.95 25.46 1.88
N ASN A 164 -1.70 25.01 1.80
CA ASN A 164 -0.89 24.55 2.96
C ASN A 164 -1.23 23.16 3.53
N CYS A 165 -1.59 22.21 2.68
CA CYS A 165 -1.57 20.81 3.06
C CYS A 165 -0.91 19.95 1.99
N ASN A 166 -0.37 18.83 2.44
CA ASN A 166 0.21 17.85 1.55
C ASN A 166 -0.63 16.58 1.56
N LEU A 167 -0.75 15.97 0.39
CA LEU A 167 -1.29 14.63 0.24
C LEU A 167 -0.17 13.64 0.46
N THR A 168 -0.28 12.85 1.52
CA THR A 168 0.72 11.82 1.85
C THR A 168 0.13 10.45 1.60
N MET A 169 0.84 9.64 0.81
CA MET A 169 0.48 8.26 0.50
C MET A 169 1.56 7.33 1.03
N GLU A 170 1.14 6.21 1.61
CA GLU A 170 2.03 5.20 2.17
C GLU A 170 1.73 3.80 1.65
N ILE A 171 2.79 3.04 1.40
CA ILE A 171 2.74 1.60 1.16
C ILE A 171 3.60 0.93 2.23
N LEU A 172 2.98 0.03 2.99
CA LEU A 172 3.62 -0.65 4.11
C LEU A 172 3.50 -2.16 3.94
N ASP A 173 4.52 -2.89 4.36
CA ASP A 173 4.40 -4.31 4.68
C ASP A 173 4.20 -4.50 6.18
N GLY A 174 3.62 -5.63 6.55
CA GLY A 174 3.49 -6.03 7.94
C GLY A 174 2.82 -7.38 8.09
N ILE A 175 2.49 -7.70 9.32
CA ILE A 175 1.87 -8.96 9.73
C ILE A 175 0.45 -8.67 10.20
N CYS A 176 -0.49 -9.48 9.72
CA CYS A 176 -1.89 -9.43 10.10
C CYS A 176 -2.07 -9.92 11.54
N GLN A 177 -2.80 -9.13 12.33
CA GLN A 177 -3.42 -9.55 13.57
C GLN A 177 -4.94 -9.48 13.39
N MET A 178 -5.59 -10.64 13.45
CA MET A 178 -7.06 -10.71 13.43
C MET A 178 -7.59 -10.49 14.84
N ASN A 179 -8.42 -9.47 15.01
CA ASN A 179 -9.01 -9.14 16.29
C ASN A 179 -10.26 -9.99 16.57
N ARG A 180 -10.69 -10.03 17.84
CA ARG A 180 -11.89 -10.79 18.26
C ARG A 180 -13.18 -10.31 17.59
N ASP A 181 -13.25 -9.03 17.28
CA ASP A 181 -14.36 -8.38 16.56
C ASP A 181 -14.29 -8.55 15.03
N ARG A 182 -13.32 -9.35 14.53
CA ARG A 182 -13.02 -9.59 13.10
C ARG A 182 -12.45 -8.37 12.37
N SER A 183 -12.09 -7.30 13.07
CA SER A 183 -11.27 -6.24 12.49
C SER A 183 -9.83 -6.71 12.30
N VAL A 184 -9.10 -6.06 11.41
CA VAL A 184 -7.72 -6.39 11.07
C VAL A 184 -6.80 -5.26 11.54
N THR A 185 -5.74 -5.63 12.24
CA THR A 185 -4.66 -4.71 12.63
C THR A 185 -3.34 -5.16 12.03
N MET A 186 -2.54 -4.21 11.54
CA MET A 186 -1.19 -4.46 11.06
C MET A 186 -0.17 -4.32 12.18
N LYS A 187 0.66 -5.35 12.37
CA LYS A 187 1.84 -5.38 13.24
C LYS A 187 3.13 -5.37 12.42
N GLU A 188 4.23 -5.07 13.08
CA GLU A 188 5.58 -5.10 12.47
C GLU A 188 5.66 -4.29 11.17
N LYS A 189 5.16 -3.05 11.24
CA LYS A 189 5.02 -2.19 10.06
C LYS A 189 6.39 -1.83 9.50
N LYS A 190 6.58 -2.09 8.21
CA LYS A 190 7.74 -1.69 7.44
C LYS A 190 7.30 -0.77 6.31
N VAL A 191 7.84 0.44 6.26
CA VAL A 191 7.54 1.39 5.19
C VAL A 191 8.28 0.97 3.92
N LEU A 192 7.53 0.67 2.85
CA LEU A 192 8.10 0.42 1.51
C LEU A 192 8.14 1.69 0.67
N LYS A 193 7.12 2.54 0.82
CA LYS A 193 7.05 3.83 0.14
C LYS A 193 6.29 4.83 0.98
N LEU A 194 6.86 6.03 1.08
CA LEU A 194 6.18 7.22 1.56
C LEU A 194 6.34 8.29 0.49
N SER A 195 5.23 8.83 0.01
CA SER A 195 5.22 9.86 -1.03
C SER A 195 4.40 11.04 -0.55
N ASN A 196 5.00 12.22 -0.64
CA ASN A 196 4.45 13.45 -0.08
C ASN A 196 4.30 14.45 -1.22
N TYR A 197 3.06 14.83 -1.52
CA TYR A 197 2.73 15.72 -2.63
C TYR A 197 2.23 17.05 -2.11
N PRO A 198 2.79 18.18 -2.58
CA PRO A 198 2.35 19.50 -2.14
C PRO A 198 0.92 19.80 -2.61
N SER A 199 0.28 20.78 -1.95
CA SER A 199 -1.07 21.25 -2.32
C SER A 199 -1.27 21.55 -3.81
N SER A 200 -0.23 22.02 -4.51
CA SER A 200 -0.25 22.26 -5.96
C SER A 200 -0.48 21.00 -6.82
N ARG A 201 -0.34 19.80 -6.23
CA ARG A 201 -0.64 18.50 -6.86
C ARG A 201 -2.02 17.95 -6.48
N ILE A 202 -2.77 18.65 -5.63
CA ILE A 202 -4.10 18.23 -5.20
C ILE A 202 -5.14 18.97 -6.06
N PHE A 203 -5.38 18.46 -7.25
CA PHE A 203 -6.36 19.01 -8.19
C PHE A 203 -7.06 17.91 -8.98
N LEU A 204 -8.20 18.25 -9.59
CA LEU A 204 -9.03 17.32 -10.36
C LEU A 204 -8.22 16.64 -11.49
N GLY A 205 -8.32 15.32 -11.55
CA GLY A 205 -7.73 14.50 -12.60
C GLY A 205 -6.24 14.20 -12.41
N ASN A 206 -5.60 14.70 -11.35
CA ASN A 206 -4.23 14.31 -11.07
C ASN A 206 -4.16 12.82 -10.68
N ARG A 207 -3.15 12.12 -11.20
CA ARG A 207 -2.98 10.68 -11.02
C ARG A 207 -1.57 10.35 -10.55
N PHE A 208 -1.51 9.50 -9.53
CA PHE A 208 -0.29 8.98 -8.95
C PHE A 208 -0.24 7.49 -9.22
N GLU A 209 0.86 7.02 -9.81
CA GLU A 209 1.06 5.62 -10.15
C GLU A 209 2.26 5.08 -9.38
N PHE A 210 2.01 4.00 -8.63
CA PHE A 210 2.99 3.26 -7.87
C PHE A 210 3.24 1.94 -8.59
N THR A 211 4.42 1.82 -9.18
CA THR A 211 4.84 0.63 -9.92
C THR A 211 5.79 -0.19 -9.05
N PRO A 212 5.48 -1.47 -8.77
CA PRO A 212 6.43 -2.32 -8.08
C PRO A 212 7.73 -2.41 -8.89
N ARG A 213 8.87 -2.17 -8.26
CA ARG A 213 10.15 -2.50 -8.88
C ARG A 213 10.26 -4.02 -8.98
N LEU A 214 10.52 -4.53 -10.18
CA LEU A 214 11.01 -5.89 -10.32
C LEU A 214 12.43 -5.91 -9.74
N ASN A 215 12.76 -6.90 -8.91
CA ASN A 215 14.16 -7.17 -8.60
C ASN A 215 14.85 -7.51 -9.93
N LEU A 216 15.49 -6.52 -10.55
CA LEU A 216 16.60 -6.79 -11.44
C LEU A 216 17.81 -7.08 -10.53
N SER A 217 17.83 -8.27 -9.92
CA SER A 217 19.11 -8.99 -9.95
C SER A 217 19.46 -9.14 -11.43
N TRP A 218 20.74 -9.05 -11.78
CA TRP A 218 21.29 -9.02 -13.15
C TRP A 218 21.43 -7.62 -13.79
N VAL A 219 22.41 -6.85 -13.31
CA VAL A 219 23.47 -6.31 -14.19
C VAL A 219 24.80 -6.65 -13.52
N TRP A 220 25.69 -7.23 -14.32
CA TRP A 220 26.93 -7.94 -13.99
C TRP A 220 27.98 -7.08 -13.27
#